data_AF-A0A964L801-F1
#
_entry.id   AF-A0A964L801-F1
#
_cell.length_a   1.000
_cell.length_b   1.000
_cell.length_c   1.000
_cell.angle_alpha   90.00
_cell.angle_beta   90.00
_cell.angle_gamma   90.00
#
_symmetry.space_group_name_H-M   'P 1'
#
loop_
_entity.id
_entity.type
_entity.pdbx_description
1 polymer ?
#
loop_
_entity_poly.entity_id
_entity_poly.type
_entity_poly.pdbx_seq_one_letter_code
_entity_poly.pdbx_strand_id
1 'polypeptide(L)'
;MQSRTRAGFTLIEMMVAMALTLFIMVILSQAFILSLEAFSQLKGIGDMQINLRAAENMLRNDLGQDHFEGKRRLSDLTLTGGPQIVARPPQEGFFAVARYSACDLTGTPGFPYVYEGPDVNGMGSFLAFNHVLYMTVKRKGNQQENYFNASLVETSAAPGVLGPFFGPASLTVYNVSPANLATSTLSVPYRGGSYAFYGSQWSEVLYYLVRTGSTEEPSNPTSVQGTPTFSLIRAQFVMVPNGTNVSDLYATPAYTSGQISTLSQTTFQGMSCNPVTSGGVTSLKFFSPADAATQGAPQRVIPDLTRFVPGWVDPPGPGRLINSVFGVRETLVLPNVVSFQVQVMPLGSWAFDDMQPLAPASISAPYLYDTAMTPSSGLKGIRVTLRVWDNKTRQTRQASVVQDL
;
A
#
# COMPACT_ATOMS: atom_id res chain seq x y z
N MET A 1 79.13 42.19 6.72
CA MET A 1 77.70 41.80 6.68
C MET A 1 76.89 42.95 7.26
N GLN A 2 76.27 43.77 6.41
CA GLN A 2 75.39 44.85 6.89
C GLN A 2 74.05 44.24 7.34
N SER A 3 73.79 44.33 8.63
CA SER A 3 72.49 44.01 9.25
C SER A 3 71.46 45.00 8.73
N ARG A 4 70.59 44.53 7.83
CA ARG A 4 69.46 45.31 7.30
C ARG A 4 68.40 45.40 8.40
N THR A 5 68.30 46.55 9.06
CA THR A 5 67.27 46.82 10.07
C THR A 5 65.89 46.75 9.41
N ARG A 6 65.04 45.83 9.85
CA ARG A 6 63.67 45.69 9.37
C ARG A 6 62.80 46.80 9.99
N ALA A 7 62.07 47.53 9.17
CA ALA A 7 61.06 48.48 9.65
C ALA A 7 59.91 47.70 10.33
N GLY A 8 59.45 48.19 11.49
CA GLY A 8 58.28 47.63 12.18
C GLY A 8 56.98 48.06 11.49
N PHE A 9 55.94 47.22 11.58
CA PHE A 9 54.61 47.55 11.08
C PHE A 9 53.97 48.67 11.91
N THR A 10 53.31 49.59 11.22
CA THR A 10 52.53 50.65 11.84
C THR A 10 51.21 50.11 12.40
N LEU A 11 50.68 50.77 13.42
CA LEU A 11 49.41 50.38 14.04
C LEU A 11 48.24 50.39 13.03
N ILE A 12 48.27 51.31 12.07
CA ILE A 12 47.31 51.37 10.96
C ILE A 12 47.38 50.12 10.08
N GLU A 13 48.59 49.64 9.73
CA GLU A 13 48.75 48.41 8.93
C GLU A 13 48.20 47.19 9.67
N MET A 14 48.41 47.10 10.99
CA MET A 14 47.85 46.02 11.82
C MET A 14 46.32 46.10 11.92
N MET A 15 45.74 47.31 12.04
CA MET A 15 44.29 47.50 12.07
C MET A 15 43.63 47.13 10.73
N VAL A 16 44.22 47.52 9.60
CA VAL A 16 43.72 47.19 8.26
C VAL A 16 43.83 45.68 8.00
N ALA A 17 44.95 45.06 8.38
CA ALA A 17 45.13 43.62 8.25
C ALA A 17 44.08 42.83 9.06
N MET A 18 43.82 43.25 10.30
CA MET A 18 42.77 42.63 11.14
C MET A 18 41.38 42.81 10.51
N ALA A 19 41.03 44.01 10.07
CA ALA A 19 39.73 44.26 9.42
C ALA A 19 39.55 43.42 8.14
N LEU A 20 40.60 43.30 7.32
CA LEU A 20 40.56 42.54 6.07
C LEU A 20 40.46 41.03 6.32
N THR A 21 41.20 40.49 7.30
CA THR A 21 41.10 39.06 7.66
C THR A 21 39.72 38.70 8.21
N LEU A 22 39.13 39.56 9.05
CA LEU A 22 37.75 39.39 9.54
C LEU A 22 36.73 39.45 8.40
N PHE A 23 36.88 40.41 7.47
CA PHE A 23 35.98 40.53 6.33
C PHE A 23 36.02 39.29 5.42
N ILE A 24 37.21 38.78 5.11
CA ILE A 24 37.37 37.55 4.33
C ILE A 24 36.75 36.35 5.07
N MET A 25 36.99 36.24 6.38
CA MET A 25 36.42 35.14 7.19
C MET A 25 34.88 35.17 7.20
N VAL A 26 34.27 36.37 7.26
CA VAL A 26 32.81 36.52 7.17
C VAL A 26 32.30 36.07 5.80
N ILE A 27 32.95 36.47 4.70
CA ILE A 27 32.53 36.03 3.35
C ILE A 27 32.63 34.51 3.21
N LEU A 28 33.73 33.92 3.65
CA LEU A 28 33.92 32.46 3.59
C LEU A 28 32.89 31.72 4.45
N SER A 29 32.57 32.24 5.64
CA SER A 29 31.53 31.68 6.50
C SER A 29 30.17 31.70 5.83
N GLN A 30 29.78 32.83 5.21
CA GLN A 30 28.49 32.93 4.53
C GLN A 30 28.41 32.04 3.29
N ALA A 31 29.49 31.98 2.50
CA ALA A 31 29.57 31.08 1.36
C ALA A 31 29.45 29.61 1.78
N PHE A 32 30.07 29.23 2.91
CA PHE A 32 29.98 27.87 3.44
C PHE A 32 28.56 27.51 3.88
N ILE A 33 27.86 28.41 4.59
CA ILE A 33 26.47 28.20 5.01
C ILE A 33 25.57 27.97 3.77
N LEU A 34 25.65 28.85 2.77
CA LEU A 34 24.88 28.71 1.53
C LEU A 34 25.20 27.39 0.79
N SER A 35 26.47 26.99 0.78
CA SER A 35 26.88 25.72 0.17
C SER A 35 26.30 24.49 0.89
N LEU A 36 26.23 24.53 2.24
CA LEU A 36 25.63 23.47 3.04
C LEU A 36 24.11 23.40 2.86
N GLU A 37 23.45 24.56 2.79
CA GLU A 37 22.01 24.62 2.50
C GLU A 37 21.70 24.04 1.12
N ALA A 38 22.43 24.46 0.08
CA ALA A 38 22.30 23.91 -1.26
C ALA A 38 22.53 22.39 -1.29
N PHE A 39 23.55 21.89 -0.58
CA PHE A 39 23.82 20.45 -0.50
C PHE A 39 22.71 19.69 0.21
N SER A 40 22.16 20.22 1.31
CA SER A 40 21.04 19.63 2.03
C SER A 40 19.78 19.56 1.17
N GLN A 41 19.50 20.62 0.39
CA GLN A 41 18.37 20.64 -0.57
C GLN A 41 18.57 19.61 -1.69
N LEU A 42 19.77 19.54 -2.29
CA LEU A 42 20.09 18.55 -3.32
C LEU A 42 19.96 17.12 -2.79
N LYS A 43 20.37 16.87 -1.54
CA LYS A 43 20.19 15.57 -0.90
C LYS A 43 18.70 15.23 -0.71
N GLY A 44 17.90 16.15 -0.20
CA GLY A 44 16.45 15.96 -0.04
C GLY A 44 15.77 15.58 -1.36
N ILE A 45 16.17 16.25 -2.45
CA ILE A 45 15.72 15.93 -3.81
C ILE A 45 16.14 14.52 -4.24
N GLY A 46 17.40 14.14 -4.00
CA GLY A 46 17.93 12.82 -4.33
C GLY A 46 17.21 11.69 -3.58
N ASP A 47 17.04 11.84 -2.27
CA ASP A 47 16.37 10.85 -1.42
C ASP A 47 14.92 10.64 -1.88
N MET A 48 14.20 11.71 -2.20
CA MET A 48 12.85 11.62 -2.75
C MET A 48 12.78 10.86 -4.07
N GLN A 49 13.69 11.15 -5.01
CA GLN A 49 13.70 10.47 -6.31
C GLN A 49 13.96 8.97 -6.16
N ILE A 50 14.84 8.59 -5.25
CA ILE A 50 15.12 7.18 -4.95
C ILE A 50 13.88 6.51 -4.38
N ASN A 51 13.22 7.14 -3.40
CA ASN A 51 12.01 6.60 -2.79
C ASN A 51 10.85 6.47 -3.79
N LEU A 52 10.65 7.48 -4.65
CA LEU A 52 9.64 7.43 -5.72
C LEU A 52 9.92 6.28 -6.70
N ARG A 53 11.16 6.12 -7.16
CA ARG A 53 11.54 5.00 -8.04
C ARG A 53 11.35 3.65 -7.37
N ALA A 54 11.66 3.53 -6.08
CA ALA A 54 11.42 2.30 -5.32
C ALA A 54 9.93 1.97 -5.23
N ALA A 55 9.09 2.98 -4.93
CA ALA A 55 7.64 2.85 -4.90
C ALA A 55 7.06 2.47 -6.27
N GLU A 56 7.50 3.13 -7.34
CA GLU A 56 7.11 2.82 -8.71
C GLU A 56 7.49 1.38 -9.10
N ASN A 57 8.71 0.95 -8.80
CA ASN A 57 9.15 -0.41 -9.10
C ASN A 57 8.34 -1.45 -8.36
N MET A 58 7.98 -1.19 -7.10
CA MET A 58 7.12 -2.08 -6.31
C MET A 58 5.71 -2.17 -6.91
N LEU A 59 5.09 -1.03 -7.20
CA LEU A 59 3.76 -0.96 -7.83
C LEU A 59 3.76 -1.64 -9.21
N ARG A 60 4.75 -1.35 -10.07
CA ARG A 60 4.88 -1.98 -11.39
C ARG A 60 5.08 -3.49 -11.29
N ASN A 61 5.87 -3.94 -10.31
CA ASN A 61 6.11 -5.36 -10.12
C ASN A 61 4.80 -6.08 -9.76
N ASP A 62 4.01 -5.54 -8.84
CA ASP A 62 2.74 -6.15 -8.42
C ASP A 62 1.67 -6.05 -9.52
N LEU A 63 1.53 -4.90 -10.19
CA LEU A 63 0.61 -4.69 -11.31
C LEU A 63 0.99 -5.49 -12.58
N GLY A 64 2.25 -5.90 -12.71
CA GLY A 64 2.73 -6.71 -13.82
C GLY A 64 2.60 -8.23 -13.61
N GLN A 65 2.17 -8.65 -12.43
CA GLN A 65 1.89 -10.07 -12.16
C GLN A 65 0.52 -10.49 -12.70
N ASP A 66 0.27 -11.79 -12.69
CA ASP A 66 -1.05 -12.31 -13.05
C ASP A 66 -2.00 -12.09 -11.87
N HIS A 67 -3.12 -11.41 -12.11
CA HIS A 67 -4.15 -11.16 -11.09
C HIS A 67 -5.23 -12.24 -11.08
N PHE A 68 -5.36 -12.99 -12.18
CA PHE A 68 -6.35 -14.03 -12.38
C PHE A 68 -5.69 -15.36 -12.75
N GLU A 69 -6.39 -16.46 -12.48
CA GLU A 69 -5.97 -17.77 -12.96
C GLU A 69 -6.05 -17.87 -14.50
N GLY A 70 -5.19 -18.72 -15.08
CA GLY A 70 -5.19 -18.98 -16.52
C GLY A 70 -4.64 -17.84 -17.38
N LYS A 71 -3.89 -16.89 -16.81
CA LYS A 71 -3.31 -15.72 -17.51
C LYS A 71 -4.35 -14.84 -18.20
N ARG A 72 -5.58 -14.83 -17.68
CA ARG A 72 -6.62 -13.91 -18.18
C ARG A 72 -6.18 -12.47 -17.91
N ARG A 73 -6.39 -11.59 -18.88
CA ARG A 73 -6.13 -10.15 -18.73
C ARG A 73 -7.34 -9.43 -18.15
N LEU A 74 -7.11 -8.25 -17.59
CA LEU A 74 -8.20 -7.38 -17.14
C LEU A 74 -9.05 -6.85 -18.31
N SER A 75 -8.45 -6.79 -19.49
CA SER A 75 -9.10 -6.44 -20.76
C SER A 75 -10.00 -7.55 -21.32
N ASP A 76 -9.81 -8.81 -20.91
CA ASP A 76 -10.60 -9.96 -21.39
C ASP A 76 -12.00 -10.05 -20.75
N LEU A 77 -12.25 -9.34 -19.64
CA LEU A 77 -13.56 -9.26 -18.99
C LEU A 77 -14.54 -8.42 -19.82
N THR A 78 -15.07 -8.96 -20.91
CA THR A 78 -16.20 -8.35 -21.62
C THR A 78 -17.50 -9.05 -21.23
N LEU A 79 -18.46 -8.28 -20.70
CA LEU A 79 -19.84 -8.72 -20.48
C LEU A 79 -20.79 -7.82 -21.29
N THR A 80 -21.83 -8.45 -21.85
CA THR A 80 -22.98 -7.86 -22.57
C THR A 80 -22.70 -7.18 -23.92
N GLY A 81 -22.35 -7.96 -24.96
CA GLY A 81 -22.47 -7.50 -26.36
C GLY A 81 -21.59 -8.22 -27.40
N GLY A 82 -20.48 -8.82 -26.97
CA GLY A 82 -19.64 -9.69 -27.81
C GLY A 82 -20.12 -11.14 -27.84
N PRO A 83 -19.58 -12.00 -28.73
CA PRO A 83 -19.90 -13.42 -28.76
C PRO A 83 -19.74 -14.05 -27.37
N GLN A 84 -20.78 -14.70 -26.85
CA GLN A 84 -20.93 -15.23 -25.47
C GLN A 84 -19.82 -16.18 -24.95
N ILE A 85 -18.81 -16.48 -25.75
CA ILE A 85 -17.77 -17.47 -25.45
C ILE A 85 -16.77 -16.97 -24.38
N VAL A 86 -16.65 -15.65 -24.15
CA VAL A 86 -15.58 -15.06 -23.29
C VAL A 86 -16.10 -14.41 -21.99
N ALA A 87 -17.42 -14.22 -21.84
CA ALA A 87 -18.04 -13.47 -20.74
C ALA A 87 -18.20 -14.27 -19.43
N ARG A 88 -17.17 -15.00 -18.99
CA ARG A 88 -17.18 -15.66 -17.68
C ARG A 88 -16.49 -14.78 -16.64
N PRO A 89 -17.07 -14.60 -15.43
CA PRO A 89 -16.36 -13.95 -14.33
C PRO A 89 -15.02 -14.66 -14.06
N PRO A 90 -14.04 -13.97 -13.45
CA PRO A 90 -12.82 -14.63 -13.00
C PRO A 90 -13.22 -15.81 -12.11
N GLN A 91 -12.55 -16.95 -12.29
CA GLN A 91 -12.77 -18.12 -11.44
C GLN A 91 -11.94 -18.03 -10.16
N GLU A 92 -10.79 -17.38 -10.25
CA GLU A 92 -9.83 -17.21 -9.17
C GLU A 92 -9.17 -15.83 -9.29
N GLY A 93 -9.07 -15.15 -8.15
CA GLY A 93 -8.52 -13.80 -8.04
C GLY A 93 -9.53 -12.67 -8.29
N PHE A 94 -9.12 -11.46 -7.96
CA PHE A 94 -9.85 -10.22 -8.23
C PHE A 94 -8.89 -9.06 -8.45
N PHE A 95 -9.44 -8.00 -9.02
CA PHE A 95 -8.84 -6.69 -9.10
C PHE A 95 -9.90 -5.65 -8.75
N ALA A 96 -9.57 -4.77 -7.81
CA ALA A 96 -10.47 -3.76 -7.32
C ALA A 96 -9.78 -2.41 -7.13
N VAL A 97 -10.51 -1.36 -7.47
CA VAL A 97 -10.16 0.03 -7.21
C VAL A 97 -11.34 0.65 -6.49
N ALA A 98 -11.11 1.11 -5.27
CA ALA A 98 -12.12 1.74 -4.45
C ALA A 98 -11.80 3.22 -4.25
N ARG A 99 -12.84 4.05 -4.28
CA ARG A 99 -12.79 5.50 -4.03
C ARG A 99 -13.93 5.87 -3.10
N TYR A 100 -13.60 6.46 -1.96
CA TYR A 100 -14.58 6.66 -0.90
C TYR A 100 -15.31 8.00 -0.95
N SER A 101 -14.79 8.97 -1.69
CA SER A 101 -15.42 10.29 -1.85
C SER A 101 -15.67 10.59 -3.31
N ALA A 102 -16.72 11.36 -3.55
CA ALA A 102 -16.90 12.01 -4.83
C ALA A 102 -15.77 13.03 -5.04
N CYS A 103 -15.43 13.29 -6.30
CA CYS A 103 -14.52 14.38 -6.64
C CYS A 103 -15.20 15.72 -6.32
N ASP A 104 -14.58 16.52 -5.47
CA ASP A 104 -14.98 17.90 -5.28
C ASP A 104 -14.38 18.78 -6.40
N LEU A 105 -15.25 19.18 -7.32
CA LEU A 105 -14.91 20.09 -8.43
C LEU A 105 -14.76 21.55 -7.98
N THR A 106 -15.20 21.89 -6.76
CA THR A 106 -15.19 23.27 -6.25
C THR A 106 -13.88 23.66 -5.57
N GLY A 107 -13.00 22.68 -5.30
CA GLY A 107 -11.71 22.96 -4.66
C GLY A 107 -11.81 23.20 -3.15
N THR A 108 -12.84 22.70 -2.47
CA THR A 108 -13.03 22.95 -1.05
C THR A 108 -11.89 22.31 -0.24
N PRO A 109 -11.16 23.10 0.57
CA PRO A 109 -10.05 22.58 1.36
C PRO A 109 -10.49 21.46 2.31
N GLY A 110 -9.67 20.41 2.41
CA GLY A 110 -9.91 19.28 3.32
C GLY A 110 -10.84 18.18 2.79
N PHE A 111 -11.33 18.31 1.55
CA PHE A 111 -12.03 17.20 0.90
C PHE A 111 -11.05 16.07 0.53
N PRO A 112 -11.43 14.79 0.69
CA PRO A 112 -10.54 13.65 0.39
C PRO A 112 -10.16 13.44 -1.06
N TYR A 113 -10.96 13.99 -1.97
CA TYR A 113 -10.71 13.95 -3.40
C TYR A 113 -11.12 15.29 -4.02
N VAL A 114 -10.13 16.08 -4.45
CA VAL A 114 -10.30 17.46 -4.90
C VAL A 114 -9.73 17.64 -6.29
N TYR A 115 -10.46 18.33 -7.15
CA TYR A 115 -9.95 18.83 -8.42
C TYR A 115 -9.22 20.16 -8.18
N GLU A 116 -7.93 20.21 -8.47
CA GLU A 116 -7.09 21.40 -8.29
C GLU A 116 -7.08 22.31 -9.54
N GLY A 117 -7.79 21.91 -10.60
CA GLY A 117 -7.76 22.57 -11.89
C GLY A 117 -6.80 21.91 -12.89
N PRO A 118 -6.78 22.37 -14.15
CA PRO A 118 -5.86 21.86 -15.14
C PRO A 118 -4.43 22.34 -14.88
N ASP A 119 -3.45 21.50 -15.19
CA ASP A 119 -2.04 21.88 -15.25
C ASP A 119 -1.74 22.76 -16.47
N VAL A 120 -0.48 23.15 -16.64
CA VAL A 120 -0.02 23.96 -17.79
C VAL A 120 -0.27 23.31 -19.15
N ASN A 121 -0.48 21.99 -19.19
CA ASN A 121 -0.77 21.22 -20.40
C ASN A 121 -2.27 20.98 -20.60
N GLY A 122 -3.13 21.55 -19.75
CA GLY A 122 -4.57 21.33 -19.79
C GLY A 122 -5.02 19.99 -19.19
N MET A 123 -4.12 19.24 -18.53
CA MET A 123 -4.46 17.97 -17.88
C MET A 123 -5.00 18.24 -16.48
N GLY A 124 -6.14 17.66 -16.14
CA GLY A 124 -6.71 17.81 -14.80
C GLY A 124 -5.79 17.33 -13.68
N SER A 125 -5.53 18.18 -12.70
CA SER A 125 -4.78 17.90 -11.49
C SER A 125 -5.74 17.52 -10.36
N PHE A 126 -5.43 16.46 -9.62
CA PHE A 126 -6.27 16.03 -8.50
C PHE A 126 -5.45 15.69 -7.26
N LEU A 127 -6.00 16.04 -6.10
CA LEU A 127 -5.55 15.60 -4.80
C LEU A 127 -6.48 14.47 -4.34
N ALA A 128 -5.98 13.27 -4.16
CA ALA A 128 -6.77 12.13 -3.71
C ALA A 128 -6.04 11.41 -2.59
N PHE A 129 -6.68 11.22 -1.44
CA PHE A 129 -6.06 10.48 -0.33
C PHE A 129 -6.89 9.35 0.27
N ASN A 130 -8.04 9.04 -0.33
CA ASN A 130 -8.89 7.91 0.04
C ASN A 130 -9.10 6.92 -1.12
N HIS A 131 -8.20 6.92 -2.11
CA HIS A 131 -8.21 5.88 -3.13
C HIS A 131 -7.48 4.65 -2.59
N VAL A 132 -7.99 3.48 -2.95
CA VAL A 132 -7.42 2.21 -2.55
C VAL A 132 -7.30 1.33 -3.79
N LEU A 133 -6.12 0.72 -3.95
CA LEU A 133 -5.86 -0.30 -4.95
C LEU A 133 -5.77 -1.64 -4.23
N TYR A 134 -6.64 -2.57 -4.60
CA TYR A 134 -6.73 -3.87 -3.95
C TYR A 134 -6.84 -4.98 -4.99
N MET A 135 -5.94 -5.96 -4.94
CA MET A 135 -5.87 -6.98 -5.98
C MET A 135 -5.26 -8.27 -5.45
N THR A 136 -5.58 -9.38 -6.09
CA THR A 136 -4.80 -10.60 -5.95
C THR A 136 -3.57 -10.54 -6.85
N VAL A 137 -2.46 -11.08 -6.36
CA VAL A 137 -1.21 -11.19 -7.08
C VAL A 137 -0.80 -12.66 -7.06
N LYS A 138 -0.62 -13.24 -8.24
CA LYS A 138 -0.04 -14.57 -8.43
C LYS A 138 1.38 -14.44 -8.96
N ARG A 139 2.37 -14.82 -8.15
CA ARG A 139 3.77 -14.83 -8.60
C ARG A 139 4.04 -15.98 -9.57
N LYS A 140 4.79 -15.68 -10.62
CA LYS A 140 5.23 -16.66 -11.62
C LYS A 140 6.40 -17.51 -11.09
N GLY A 141 6.47 -18.75 -11.55
CA GLY A 141 7.55 -19.68 -11.24
C GLY A 141 7.25 -20.64 -10.09
N ASN A 142 7.93 -21.79 -10.11
CA ASN A 142 7.74 -22.88 -9.14
C ASN A 142 8.79 -22.89 -8.01
N GLN A 143 9.67 -21.90 -8.01
CA GLN A 143 10.70 -21.71 -7.00
C GLN A 143 10.09 -21.13 -5.72
N GLN A 144 10.34 -21.77 -4.58
CA GLN A 144 9.74 -21.39 -3.30
C GLN A 144 10.24 -20.04 -2.78
N GLU A 145 11.47 -19.66 -3.13
CA GLU A 145 12.03 -18.34 -2.85
C GLU A 145 11.21 -17.21 -3.48
N ASN A 146 10.47 -17.51 -4.55
CA ASN A 146 9.61 -16.54 -5.21
C ASN A 146 8.22 -16.49 -4.57
N TYR A 147 7.87 -17.35 -3.61
CA TYR A 147 6.53 -17.33 -3.03
C TYR A 147 6.37 -16.16 -2.06
N PHE A 148 5.12 -15.72 -1.89
CA PHE A 148 4.76 -14.89 -0.76
C PHE A 148 4.87 -15.71 0.51
N ASN A 149 5.36 -15.12 1.59
CA ASN A 149 5.45 -15.80 2.87
C ASN A 149 4.74 -15.00 3.98
N ALA A 150 4.20 -15.73 4.95
CA ALA A 150 3.63 -15.22 6.19
C ALA A 150 4.29 -15.95 7.35
N SER A 151 4.72 -15.20 8.37
CA SER A 151 5.11 -15.78 9.65
C SER A 151 3.84 -15.97 10.47
N LEU A 152 3.69 -17.17 11.03
CA LEU A 152 2.60 -17.51 11.94
C LEU A 152 3.20 -17.69 13.34
N VAL A 153 2.56 -17.08 14.33
CA VAL A 153 3.06 -17.12 15.72
C VAL A 153 1.93 -17.57 16.64
N GLU A 154 2.15 -18.65 17.38
CA GLU A 154 1.26 -19.02 18.46
C GLU A 154 1.39 -18.01 19.60
N THR A 155 0.25 -17.49 20.05
CA THR A 155 0.20 -16.67 21.25
C THR A 155 -0.12 -17.56 22.45
N SER A 156 0.28 -17.13 23.64
CA SER A 156 -0.07 -17.82 24.89
C SER A 156 -1.58 -17.92 25.12
N ALA A 157 -2.38 -17.09 24.45
CA ALA A 157 -3.84 -17.12 24.49
C ALA A 157 -4.46 -18.31 23.72
N ALA A 158 -3.71 -18.96 22.82
CA ALA A 158 -4.19 -20.07 22.01
C ALA A 158 -3.03 -21.01 21.61
N PRO A 159 -2.48 -21.79 22.56
CA PRO A 159 -1.39 -22.72 22.28
C PRO A 159 -1.87 -23.90 21.41
N GLY A 160 -1.00 -24.40 20.53
CA GLY A 160 -1.25 -25.59 19.70
C GLY A 160 -2.14 -25.35 18.48
N VAL A 161 -2.49 -24.10 18.16
CA VAL A 161 -3.35 -23.73 17.02
C VAL A 161 -2.67 -24.00 15.67
N LEU A 162 -1.34 -23.96 15.58
CA LEU A 162 -0.65 -24.26 14.33
C LEU A 162 -0.64 -25.76 14.02
N GLY A 163 -0.78 -26.61 15.04
CA GLY A 163 -0.83 -28.07 14.87
C GLY A 163 -1.90 -28.52 13.88
N PRO A 164 -3.18 -28.16 14.10
CA PRO A 164 -4.26 -28.41 13.14
C PRO A 164 -4.01 -27.78 11.76
N PHE A 165 -3.46 -26.56 11.70
CA PHE A 165 -3.19 -25.87 10.43
C PHE A 165 -2.24 -26.67 9.53
N PHE A 166 -1.14 -27.19 10.11
CA PHE A 166 -0.11 -27.99 9.43
C PHE A 166 -0.31 -29.50 9.65
N GLY A 167 -1.50 -29.94 10.07
CA GLY A 167 -1.77 -31.34 10.34
C GLY A 167 -1.81 -32.20 9.06
N PRO A 168 -1.64 -33.53 9.16
CA PRO A 168 -1.66 -34.42 7.99
C PRO A 168 -3.01 -34.42 7.24
N ALA A 169 -4.09 -33.98 7.89
CA ALA A 169 -5.42 -33.83 7.28
C ALA A 169 -5.52 -32.58 6.38
N SER A 170 -4.71 -31.55 6.62
CA SER A 170 -4.58 -30.39 5.74
C SER A 170 -3.42 -30.62 4.78
N LEU A 171 -3.69 -31.38 3.70
CA LEU A 171 -2.80 -31.47 2.54
C LEU A 171 -2.76 -30.09 1.85
N THR A 172 -1.97 -29.18 2.40
CA THR A 172 -1.51 -28.00 1.69
C THR A 172 -0.35 -28.41 0.78
N VAL A 173 -0.01 -27.61 -0.23
CA VAL A 173 1.21 -27.81 -1.06
C VAL A 173 2.49 -27.95 -0.20
N TYR A 174 2.43 -27.59 1.08
CA TYR A 174 3.52 -27.63 2.05
C TYR A 174 3.49 -28.84 2.98
N ASN A 175 2.49 -29.72 2.87
CA ASN A 175 2.35 -30.94 3.67
C ASN A 175 2.49 -32.23 2.86
N VAL A 176 3.01 -32.14 1.63
CA VAL A 176 3.43 -33.32 0.89
C VAL A 176 4.61 -33.95 1.62
N SER A 177 4.52 -35.26 1.90
CA SER A 177 5.59 -36.01 2.54
C SER A 177 6.95 -35.72 1.88
N PRO A 178 8.02 -35.40 2.65
CA PRO A 178 9.33 -35.05 2.14
C PRO A 178 9.96 -36.09 1.20
N ALA A 179 9.47 -37.35 1.24
CA ALA A 179 9.93 -38.41 0.35
C ALA A 179 9.72 -38.11 -1.15
N ASN A 180 8.83 -37.16 -1.50
CA ASN A 180 8.46 -36.89 -2.89
C ASN A 180 8.91 -35.52 -3.44
N LEU A 181 9.56 -34.65 -2.64
CA LEU A 181 10.04 -33.34 -3.11
C LEU A 181 11.34 -32.96 -2.41
N ALA A 182 12.44 -32.89 -3.16
CA ALA A 182 13.81 -32.65 -2.68
C ALA A 182 14.05 -31.28 -1.99
N THR A 183 13.03 -30.45 -1.81
CA THR A 183 13.15 -29.07 -1.31
C THR A 183 11.85 -28.60 -0.65
N SER A 184 11.42 -29.22 0.45
CA SER A 184 10.26 -28.72 1.22
C SER A 184 10.69 -27.62 2.21
N THR A 185 10.37 -26.37 1.85
CA THR A 185 10.20 -25.18 2.69
C THR A 185 11.36 -24.85 3.61
N LEU A 186 12.41 -24.17 3.11
CA LEU A 186 13.58 -23.80 3.94
C LEU A 186 13.97 -24.99 4.87
N SER A 187 14.12 -26.17 4.28
CA SER A 187 14.58 -27.44 4.86
C SER A 187 13.78 -28.14 5.96
N VAL A 188 12.73 -27.55 6.57
CA VAL A 188 12.08 -28.18 7.75
C VAL A 188 10.55 -28.06 7.72
N PRO A 189 9.78 -29.16 7.51
CA PRO A 189 8.33 -29.16 7.74
C PRO A 189 8.04 -28.77 9.19
N TYR A 190 6.94 -28.09 9.47
CA TYR A 190 6.59 -27.66 10.84
C TYR A 190 6.67 -28.86 11.81
N ARG A 191 7.66 -28.84 12.73
CA ARG A 191 7.92 -29.92 13.69
C ARG A 191 7.27 -29.68 15.06
N GLY A 192 6.32 -28.75 15.13
CA GLY A 192 5.80 -28.20 16.38
C GLY A 192 6.56 -26.97 16.86
N GLY A 193 5.93 -26.17 17.72
CA GLY A 193 6.50 -24.97 18.33
C GLY A 193 5.65 -23.71 18.11
N SER A 194 6.03 -22.59 18.70
CA SER A 194 5.24 -21.36 18.63
C SER A 194 5.42 -20.54 17.36
N TYR A 195 6.22 -21.00 16.40
CA TYR A 195 6.54 -20.27 15.17
C TYR A 195 6.44 -21.19 13.96
N ALA A 196 5.81 -20.70 12.89
CA ALA A 196 5.79 -21.37 11.59
C ALA A 196 5.82 -20.34 10.45
N PHE A 197 6.10 -20.81 9.23
CA PHE A 197 6.01 -20.00 8.03
C PHE A 197 5.08 -20.68 7.04
N TYR A 198 4.19 -19.89 6.42
CA TYR A 198 3.33 -20.34 5.34
C TYR A 198 3.70 -19.60 4.06
N GLY A 199 3.94 -20.36 2.98
CA GLY A 199 4.20 -19.82 1.65
C GLY A 199 2.94 -19.84 0.79
N SER A 200 2.83 -19.01 -0.24
CA SER A 200 1.86 -19.19 -1.33
C SER A 200 2.29 -18.43 -2.57
N GLN A 201 1.96 -18.94 -3.75
CA GLN A 201 2.06 -18.16 -4.99
C GLN A 201 1.04 -17.02 -5.03
N TRP A 202 -0.05 -17.16 -4.28
CA TRP A 202 -1.16 -16.23 -4.23
C TRP A 202 -1.10 -15.38 -2.97
N SER A 203 -1.29 -14.08 -3.16
CA SER A 203 -1.47 -13.13 -2.07
C SER A 203 -2.46 -12.07 -2.48
N GLU A 204 -3.22 -11.55 -1.53
CA GLU A 204 -3.89 -10.27 -1.68
C GLU A 204 -2.87 -9.16 -1.38
N VAL A 205 -2.92 -8.10 -2.16
CA VAL A 205 -2.06 -6.92 -2.03
C VAL A 205 -2.93 -5.68 -2.02
N LEU A 206 -2.74 -4.84 -1.01
CA LEU A 206 -3.52 -3.65 -0.75
C LEU A 206 -2.59 -2.44 -0.65
N TYR A 207 -2.87 -1.39 -1.42
CA TYR A 207 -2.21 -0.10 -1.31
C TYR A 207 -3.19 0.95 -0.79
N TYR A 208 -2.81 1.63 0.28
CA TYR A 208 -3.61 2.66 0.92
C TYR A 208 -2.72 3.70 1.62
N LEU A 209 -3.32 4.84 1.94
CA LEU A 209 -2.63 5.92 2.65
C LEU A 209 -2.97 5.89 4.14
N VAL A 210 -1.95 6.10 4.97
CA VAL A 210 -2.09 6.31 6.42
C VAL A 210 -1.61 7.71 6.75
N ARG A 211 -2.46 8.52 7.41
CA ARG A 211 -2.11 9.89 7.74
C ARG A 211 -0.98 9.94 8.76
N THR A 212 0.06 10.72 8.47
CA THR A 212 1.22 10.90 9.35
C THR A 212 1.33 12.30 9.92
N GLY A 213 0.88 13.31 9.17
CA GLY A 213 1.02 14.70 9.56
C GLY A 213 0.37 15.69 8.61
N SER A 214 0.98 16.87 8.52
CA SER A 214 0.74 17.85 7.47
C SER A 214 2.05 18.46 6.96
N THR A 215 1.97 19.34 5.97
CA THR A 215 3.13 20.09 5.46
C THR A 215 3.72 21.06 6.48
N GLU A 216 2.95 21.49 7.48
CA GLU A 216 3.43 22.37 8.56
C GLU A 216 3.79 21.61 9.84
N GLU A 217 3.09 20.51 10.14
CA GLU A 217 3.33 19.68 11.31
C GLU A 217 3.50 18.20 10.89
N PRO A 218 4.69 17.81 10.39
CA PRO A 218 4.89 16.48 9.77
C PRO A 218 4.70 15.28 10.70
N SER A 219 4.80 15.50 12.01
CA SER A 219 4.65 14.47 13.03
C SER A 219 3.30 14.49 13.74
N ASN A 220 2.38 15.39 13.36
CA ASN A 220 1.08 15.54 14.00
C ASN A 220 -0.04 15.06 13.06
N PRO A 221 -0.47 13.78 13.13
CA PRO A 221 -1.50 13.25 12.23
C PRO A 221 -2.86 13.93 12.40
N THR A 222 -3.09 14.68 13.49
CA THR A 222 -4.32 15.45 13.71
C THR A 222 -4.19 16.92 13.28
N SER A 223 -3.08 17.32 12.67
CA SER A 223 -2.87 18.71 12.28
C SER A 223 -3.93 19.19 11.28
N VAL A 224 -4.45 20.40 11.45
CA VAL A 224 -5.34 21.05 10.48
C VAL A 224 -4.61 22.13 9.67
N GLN A 225 -3.33 22.37 9.97
CA GLN A 225 -2.52 23.39 9.32
C GLN A 225 -1.82 22.79 8.10
N GLY A 226 -1.86 23.50 6.97
CA GLY A 226 -1.23 23.04 5.72
C GLY A 226 -1.94 21.85 5.07
N THR A 227 -1.27 21.23 4.10
CA THR A 227 -1.82 20.08 3.38
C THR A 227 -1.53 18.79 4.16
N PRO A 228 -2.52 17.89 4.36
CA PRO A 228 -2.27 16.61 5.02
C PRO A 228 -1.19 15.78 4.31
N THR A 229 -0.33 15.13 5.09
CA THR A 229 0.69 14.20 4.59
C THR A 229 0.42 12.79 5.12
N PHE A 230 0.75 11.80 4.30
CA PHE A 230 0.44 10.40 4.48
C PHE A 230 1.68 9.54 4.23
N SER A 231 1.63 8.30 4.69
CA SER A 231 2.50 7.23 4.25
C SER A 231 1.72 6.28 3.35
N LEU A 232 2.26 5.98 2.17
CA LEU A 232 1.75 4.91 1.33
C LEU A 232 2.22 3.58 1.91
N ILE A 233 1.25 2.77 2.31
CA ILE A 233 1.46 1.45 2.87
C ILE A 233 1.03 0.40 1.85
N ARG A 234 1.84 -0.64 1.73
CA ARG A 234 1.50 -1.89 1.04
C ARG A 234 1.27 -2.95 2.08
N ALA A 235 0.03 -3.42 2.22
CA ALA A 235 -0.31 -4.60 2.99
C ALA A 235 -0.37 -5.83 2.08
N GLN A 236 0.02 -6.98 2.63
CA GLN A 236 0.09 -8.24 1.92
C GLN A 236 -0.48 -9.37 2.78
N PHE A 237 -1.41 -10.13 2.22
CA PHE A 237 -2.09 -11.23 2.89
C PHE A 237 -1.98 -12.51 2.08
N VAL A 238 -1.22 -13.48 2.59
CA VAL A 238 -0.95 -14.73 1.89
C VAL A 238 -2.21 -15.59 1.83
N MET A 239 -2.62 -15.99 0.63
CA MET A 239 -3.84 -16.76 0.42
C MET A 239 -3.61 -18.25 0.52
N VAL A 240 -4.64 -19.00 0.93
CA VAL A 240 -4.61 -20.47 0.95
C VAL A 240 -5.25 -20.97 -0.34
N PRO A 241 -4.50 -21.59 -1.28
CA PRO A 241 -5.04 -21.96 -2.60
C PRO A 241 -6.32 -22.81 -2.53
N ASN A 242 -6.43 -23.66 -1.51
CA ASN A 242 -7.65 -24.40 -1.19
C ASN A 242 -7.93 -24.33 0.32
N GLY A 243 -8.92 -23.53 0.70
CA GLY A 243 -9.30 -23.31 2.10
C GLY A 243 -10.23 -24.38 2.69
N THR A 244 -10.73 -25.36 1.92
CA THR A 244 -11.77 -26.31 2.35
C THR A 244 -11.33 -27.15 3.56
N ASN A 245 -10.06 -27.55 3.61
CA ASN A 245 -9.55 -28.40 4.70
C ASN A 245 -9.12 -27.60 5.94
N VAL A 246 -9.13 -26.27 5.88
CA VAL A 246 -8.56 -25.41 6.93
C VAL A 246 -9.62 -24.52 7.59
N SER A 247 -10.63 -24.09 6.84
CA SER A 247 -11.61 -23.09 7.31
C SER A 247 -12.48 -23.59 8.48
N ASP A 248 -12.78 -24.88 8.52
CA ASP A 248 -13.62 -25.48 9.58
C ASP A 248 -12.81 -25.95 10.80
N LEU A 249 -11.47 -25.90 10.74
CA LEU A 249 -10.61 -26.32 11.85
C LEU A 249 -10.71 -25.38 13.06
N TYR A 250 -11.12 -24.13 12.85
CA TYR A 250 -11.22 -23.10 13.87
C TYR A 250 -12.66 -22.59 14.03
N ALA A 251 -13.58 -23.52 14.29
CA ALA A 251 -14.98 -23.23 14.53
C ALA A 251 -15.37 -23.38 16.02
N THR A 252 -16.42 -22.66 16.44
CA THR A 252 -17.11 -22.94 17.70
C THR A 252 -17.74 -24.33 17.68
N PRO A 253 -17.71 -25.12 18.77
CA PRO A 253 -17.32 -24.73 20.12
C PRO A 253 -15.83 -24.96 20.47
N ALA A 254 -15.01 -25.48 19.54
CA ALA A 254 -13.59 -25.73 19.82
C ALA A 254 -12.84 -24.44 20.22
N TYR A 255 -13.31 -23.30 19.71
CA TYR A 255 -12.85 -21.96 20.07
C TYR A 255 -14.02 -21.05 20.36
N THR A 256 -13.87 -20.10 21.29
CA THR A 256 -14.83 -19.01 21.49
C THR A 256 -14.73 -17.98 20.36
N SER A 257 -15.79 -17.22 20.10
CA SER A 257 -15.79 -16.15 19.08
C SER A 257 -14.69 -15.09 19.31
N GLY A 258 -14.40 -14.78 20.59
CA GLY A 258 -13.30 -13.89 20.99
C GLY A 258 -11.93 -14.47 20.67
N GLN A 259 -11.73 -15.78 20.90
CA GLN A 259 -10.49 -16.46 20.52
C GLN A 259 -10.31 -16.46 18.99
N ILE A 260 -11.35 -16.77 18.21
CA ILE A 260 -11.28 -16.78 16.75
C ILE A 260 -10.88 -15.39 16.20
N SER A 261 -11.48 -14.33 16.73
CA SER A 261 -11.10 -12.95 16.37
C SER A 261 -9.67 -12.60 16.77
N THR A 262 -9.19 -13.13 17.91
CA THR A 262 -7.80 -12.96 18.35
C THR A 262 -6.83 -13.72 17.46
N LEU A 263 -7.21 -14.93 17.00
CA LEU A 263 -6.39 -15.76 16.11
C LEU A 263 -6.15 -15.10 14.76
N SER A 264 -7.18 -14.49 14.17
CA SER A 264 -7.03 -13.77 12.89
C SER A 264 -6.09 -12.57 13.03
N GLN A 265 -6.13 -11.88 14.17
CA GLN A 265 -5.33 -10.66 14.41
C GLN A 265 -3.90 -10.94 14.88
N THR A 266 -3.62 -12.14 15.41
CA THR A 266 -2.32 -12.46 16.02
C THR A 266 -1.63 -13.59 15.27
N THR A 267 -2.17 -14.81 15.32
CA THR A 267 -1.53 -16.00 14.75
C THR A 267 -1.55 -16.03 13.24
N PHE A 268 -2.64 -15.60 12.61
CA PHE A 268 -2.84 -15.62 11.16
C PHE A 268 -2.83 -14.22 10.53
N GLN A 269 -2.16 -13.29 11.18
CA GLN A 269 -2.11 -11.87 10.80
C GLN A 269 -1.61 -11.59 9.37
N GLY A 270 -0.66 -12.40 8.89
CA GLY A 270 -0.13 -12.31 7.52
C GLY A 270 -0.89 -13.13 6.49
N MET A 271 -1.98 -13.79 6.88
CA MET A 271 -2.79 -14.65 6.03
C MET A 271 -4.07 -13.94 5.61
N SER A 272 -4.57 -14.26 4.42
CA SER A 272 -5.90 -13.83 3.99
C SER A 272 -6.95 -14.69 4.70
N CYS A 273 -7.46 -14.21 5.83
CA CYS A 273 -8.50 -14.88 6.61
C CYS A 273 -9.35 -13.88 7.39
N ASN A 274 -10.63 -14.20 7.62
CA ASN A 274 -11.51 -13.43 8.48
C ASN A 274 -12.44 -14.35 9.30
N PRO A 275 -12.84 -13.93 10.51
CA PRO A 275 -13.91 -14.59 11.23
C PRO A 275 -15.23 -14.44 10.47
N VAL A 276 -15.92 -15.56 10.22
CA VAL A 276 -17.23 -15.59 9.59
C VAL A 276 -18.21 -16.24 10.56
N THR A 277 -19.35 -15.58 10.79
CA THR A 277 -20.44 -16.13 11.60
C THR A 277 -21.60 -16.52 10.71
N SER A 278 -21.94 -17.81 10.68
CA SER A 278 -23.07 -18.35 9.92
C SER A 278 -23.84 -19.34 10.79
N GLY A 279 -25.16 -19.17 10.90
CA GLY A 279 -26.01 -20.05 11.71
C GLY A 279 -25.63 -20.10 13.19
N GLY A 280 -25.05 -19.03 13.75
CA GLY A 280 -24.59 -18.98 15.15
C GLY A 280 -23.23 -19.62 15.41
N VAL A 281 -22.59 -20.18 14.39
CA VAL A 281 -21.21 -20.71 14.46
C VAL A 281 -20.25 -19.66 13.92
N THR A 282 -19.28 -19.25 14.74
CA THR A 282 -18.16 -18.43 14.28
C THR A 282 -17.02 -19.37 13.88
N SER A 283 -16.46 -19.17 12.69
CA SER A 283 -15.32 -19.93 12.16
C SER A 283 -14.28 -18.99 11.56
N LEU A 284 -12.99 -19.37 11.60
CA LEU A 284 -11.95 -18.64 10.88
C LEU A 284 -11.87 -19.13 9.44
N LYS A 285 -12.42 -18.37 8.49
CA LYS A 285 -12.34 -18.74 7.08
C LYS A 285 -11.04 -18.23 6.48
N PHE A 286 -10.30 -19.12 5.81
CA PHE A 286 -9.13 -18.76 5.00
C PHE A 286 -9.55 -18.59 3.56
N PHE A 287 -9.20 -17.46 2.94
CA PHE A 287 -9.63 -17.16 1.59
C PHE A 287 -8.71 -17.82 0.57
N SER A 288 -9.35 -18.54 -0.35
CA SER A 288 -8.74 -19.00 -1.57
C SER A 288 -8.91 -17.99 -2.71
N PRO A 289 -8.07 -18.07 -3.76
CA PRO A 289 -8.29 -17.31 -4.98
C PRO A 289 -9.72 -17.46 -5.52
N ALA A 290 -10.32 -18.66 -5.39
CA ALA A 290 -11.70 -18.91 -5.83
C ALA A 290 -12.75 -18.19 -4.98
N ASP A 291 -12.59 -18.19 -3.65
CA ASP A 291 -13.44 -17.38 -2.75
C ASP A 291 -13.31 -15.89 -3.10
N ALA A 292 -12.09 -15.46 -3.40
CA ALA A 292 -11.77 -14.09 -3.78
C ALA A 292 -12.27 -13.71 -5.18
N ALA A 293 -12.79 -14.64 -5.98
CA ALA A 293 -13.44 -14.33 -7.26
C ALA A 293 -14.98 -14.33 -7.16
N THR A 294 -15.55 -14.88 -6.08
CA THR A 294 -17.00 -15.10 -5.93
C THR A 294 -17.75 -13.79 -5.62
N GLN A 295 -18.67 -13.37 -6.50
CA GLN A 295 -19.46 -12.15 -6.36
C GLN A 295 -20.22 -12.09 -5.02
N GLY A 296 -20.17 -10.93 -4.36
CA GLY A 296 -20.98 -10.69 -3.16
C GLY A 296 -20.62 -11.57 -1.98
N ALA A 297 -19.49 -12.28 -2.02
CA ALA A 297 -19.00 -13.02 -0.88
C ALA A 297 -18.80 -12.00 0.27
N PRO A 298 -19.54 -12.11 1.40
CA PRO A 298 -19.44 -11.21 2.58
C PRO A 298 -18.10 -11.34 3.32
N GLN A 299 -17.13 -11.89 2.62
CA GLN A 299 -15.89 -12.51 3.04
C GLN A 299 -14.70 -11.70 2.54
N ARG A 300 -14.85 -11.09 1.34
CA ARG A 300 -14.09 -9.91 0.94
C ARG A 300 -14.70 -8.69 1.59
N VAL A 301 -14.72 -8.68 2.92
CA VAL A 301 -14.78 -7.42 3.64
C VAL A 301 -13.43 -6.78 3.33
N ILE A 302 -13.41 -6.02 2.23
CA ILE A 302 -12.45 -4.93 2.03
C ILE A 302 -12.33 -4.33 3.42
N PRO A 303 -11.17 -4.48 4.10
CA PRO A 303 -11.14 -4.38 5.54
C PRO A 303 -11.74 -3.02 5.87
N ASP A 304 -12.90 -3.05 6.56
CA ASP A 304 -13.92 -1.99 6.54
C ASP A 304 -13.25 -0.64 6.34
N LEU A 305 -13.27 -0.11 5.12
CA LEU A 305 -12.40 1.02 4.78
C LEU A 305 -12.83 2.27 5.53
N THR A 306 -13.98 2.28 6.22
CA THR A 306 -14.30 3.28 7.26
C THR A 306 -13.30 3.28 8.42
N ARG A 307 -12.71 2.12 8.76
CA ARG A 307 -11.57 1.98 9.68
C ARG A 307 -10.23 2.43 9.09
N PHE A 308 -10.15 2.56 7.77
CA PHE A 308 -8.97 3.07 7.07
C PHE A 308 -9.17 4.49 6.54
N VAL A 309 -10.33 5.12 6.78
CA VAL A 309 -10.51 6.55 6.51
C VAL A 309 -9.56 7.26 7.47
N PRO A 310 -8.48 7.91 6.99
CA PRO A 310 -7.56 8.58 7.87
C PRO A 310 -8.22 9.88 8.35
N GLY A 311 -8.91 9.82 9.48
CA GLY A 311 -9.27 11.00 10.27
C GLY A 311 -10.22 11.99 9.61
N TRP A 312 -11.20 11.54 8.83
CA TRP A 312 -12.35 12.41 8.50
C TRP A 312 -13.46 12.18 9.54
N VAL A 313 -13.22 12.74 10.73
CA VAL A 313 -14.21 12.99 11.79
C VAL A 313 -14.87 11.75 12.40
N ASP A 314 -14.25 11.19 13.44
CA ASP A 314 -15.02 10.92 14.64
C ASP A 314 -14.80 12.10 15.61
N PRO A 315 -15.84 12.54 16.38
CA PRO A 315 -15.71 13.56 17.43
C PRO A 315 -14.63 13.16 18.46
N PRO A 316 -14.19 14.06 19.37
CA PRO A 316 -13.08 13.82 20.28
C PRO A 316 -13.40 12.72 21.31
N GLY A 317 -13.37 11.47 20.85
CA GLY A 317 -13.45 10.26 21.63
C GLY A 317 -12.03 9.69 21.76
N PRO A 318 -11.53 9.45 22.97
CA PRO A 318 -10.28 8.74 23.16
C PRO A 318 -10.53 7.24 22.90
N GLY A 319 -10.47 6.83 21.63
CA GLY A 319 -10.65 5.44 21.24
C GLY A 319 -10.11 5.22 19.83
N ARG A 320 -8.81 4.89 19.68
CA ARG A 320 -8.31 3.51 19.56
C ARG A 320 -8.62 2.94 18.17
N LEU A 321 -7.53 2.55 17.46
CA LEU A 321 -7.42 1.55 16.37
C LEU A 321 -6.77 2.06 15.08
N ILE A 322 -5.44 2.25 15.05
CA ILE A 322 -4.67 2.08 13.79
C ILE A 322 -3.39 1.25 14.01
N ASN A 323 -2.82 1.21 15.22
CA ASN A 323 -1.63 0.38 15.50
C ASN A 323 -1.90 -1.11 15.82
N SER A 324 -3.15 -1.57 15.89
CA SER A 324 -3.44 -2.93 16.42
C SER A 324 -4.50 -3.75 15.68
N VAL A 325 -5.20 -3.20 14.69
CA VAL A 325 -6.21 -4.03 13.98
C VAL A 325 -5.52 -5.05 13.09
N PHE A 326 -4.33 -4.69 12.60
CA PHE A 326 -3.66 -5.50 11.62
C PHE A 326 -2.30 -5.96 12.05
N GLY A 327 -1.38 -5.17 12.66
CA GLY A 327 0.03 -5.58 12.85
C GLY A 327 0.60 -6.38 11.66
N VAL A 328 0.04 -6.09 10.49
CA VAL A 328 0.21 -6.83 9.26
C VAL A 328 1.65 -6.60 8.82
N ARG A 329 2.11 -7.42 7.88
CA ARG A 329 3.34 -7.16 7.11
C ARG A 329 3.15 -5.96 6.19
N GLU A 330 2.79 -4.83 6.77
CA GLU A 330 2.73 -3.52 6.17
C GLU A 330 4.16 -3.12 5.84
N THR A 331 4.37 -2.84 4.57
CA THR A 331 5.64 -2.29 4.09
C THR A 331 5.40 -0.83 3.79
N LEU A 332 6.16 0.05 4.44
CA LEU A 332 6.20 1.46 4.07
C LEU A 332 6.76 1.54 2.64
N VAL A 333 5.92 1.95 1.71
CA VAL A 333 6.30 2.11 0.30
C VAL A 333 6.92 3.48 0.09
N LEU A 334 6.27 4.51 0.64
CA LEU A 334 6.64 5.91 0.41
C LEU A 334 6.17 6.79 1.57
N PRO A 335 7.06 7.53 2.26
CA PRO A 335 6.67 8.51 3.27
C PRO A 335 6.27 9.85 2.62
N ASN A 336 5.61 10.71 3.40
CA ASN A 336 5.26 12.10 3.05
C ASN A 336 4.47 12.25 1.74
N VAL A 337 3.62 11.27 1.42
CA VAL A 337 2.72 11.28 0.29
C VAL A 337 1.60 12.28 0.54
N VAL A 338 1.31 13.15 -0.42
CA VAL A 338 0.23 14.14 -0.37
C VAL A 338 -0.98 13.67 -1.18
N SER A 339 -0.73 12.88 -2.22
CA SER A 339 -1.77 12.34 -3.11
C SER A 339 -1.41 10.93 -3.58
N PHE A 340 -2.36 10.02 -3.51
CA PHE A 340 -2.35 8.70 -4.14
C PHE A 340 -3.64 8.58 -4.95
N GLN A 341 -3.54 8.84 -6.26
CA GLN A 341 -4.67 8.81 -7.15
C GLN A 341 -4.59 7.56 -8.03
N VAL A 342 -5.63 6.73 -7.95
CA VAL A 342 -5.82 5.56 -8.81
C VAL A 342 -6.94 5.81 -9.80
N GLN A 343 -6.64 5.67 -11.10
CA GLN A 343 -7.55 5.88 -12.22
C GLN A 343 -7.50 4.68 -13.15
N VAL A 344 -8.64 4.30 -13.72
CA VAL A 344 -8.70 3.18 -14.67
C VAL A 344 -9.11 3.68 -16.05
N MET A 345 -8.75 2.93 -17.07
CA MET A 345 -9.23 3.12 -18.43
C MET A 345 -10.15 1.94 -18.75
N PRO A 346 -11.48 2.13 -18.74
CA PRO A 346 -12.41 1.10 -19.19
C PRO A 346 -12.14 0.70 -20.64
N LEU A 347 -12.47 -0.53 -21.01
CA LEU A 347 -12.36 -1.00 -22.39
C LEU A 347 -13.26 -0.16 -23.30
N GLY A 348 -12.71 0.33 -24.42
CA GLY A 348 -13.41 1.25 -25.32
C GLY A 348 -13.24 2.74 -24.95
N SER A 349 -12.72 3.06 -23.77
CA SER A 349 -12.31 4.43 -23.44
C SER A 349 -10.96 4.78 -24.09
N TRP A 350 -10.79 6.05 -24.41
CA TRP A 350 -9.53 6.63 -24.92
C TRP A 350 -8.78 7.45 -23.85
N ALA A 351 -9.39 7.63 -22.68
CA ALA A 351 -8.80 8.37 -21.57
C ALA A 351 -8.82 7.54 -20.28
N PHE A 352 -7.83 7.78 -19.42
CA PHE A 352 -7.95 7.45 -18.00
C PHE A 352 -9.01 8.38 -17.45
N ASP A 353 -10.21 7.83 -17.33
CA ASP A 353 -11.30 8.55 -16.73
C ASP A 353 -11.19 8.34 -15.23
N ASP A 354 -11.52 9.37 -14.48
CA ASP A 354 -11.93 9.18 -13.10
C ASP A 354 -13.33 8.59 -13.04
N MET A 355 -13.61 7.55 -13.85
CA MET A 355 -14.89 6.85 -13.94
C MET A 355 -16.10 7.82 -13.87
N GLN A 356 -16.08 8.89 -14.67
CA GLN A 356 -17.13 9.90 -14.86
C GLN A 356 -17.50 10.74 -13.61
N PRO A 357 -18.01 12.00 -13.75
CA PRO A 357 -19.15 12.39 -14.58
C PRO A 357 -18.79 13.39 -15.70
N LEU A 358 -19.21 13.10 -16.94
CA LEU A 358 -19.44 14.15 -17.94
C LEU A 358 -20.92 14.59 -17.99
N ALA A 359 -21.69 14.37 -16.92
CA ALA A 359 -23.04 14.91 -16.76
C ALA A 359 -23.30 15.30 -15.29
N PRO A 360 -24.06 16.37 -15.00
CA PRO A 360 -24.29 16.88 -13.64
C PRO A 360 -25.22 15.99 -12.77
N ALA A 361 -25.29 14.68 -13.04
CA ALA A 361 -26.02 13.74 -12.19
C ALA A 361 -25.09 13.24 -11.08
N SER A 362 -25.45 13.59 -9.84
CA SER A 362 -24.88 13.11 -8.58
C SER A 362 -24.35 11.67 -8.64
N ILE A 363 -23.04 11.49 -8.73
CA ILE A 363 -22.43 10.18 -8.54
C ILE A 363 -22.37 9.94 -7.04
N SER A 364 -23.19 8.99 -6.57
CA SER A 364 -23.18 8.49 -5.21
C SER A 364 -21.82 7.82 -4.95
N ALA A 365 -20.93 8.48 -4.22
CA ALA A 365 -19.81 7.81 -3.56
C ALA A 365 -20.35 6.80 -2.54
N PRO A 366 -19.66 5.67 -2.30
CA PRO A 366 -18.36 5.27 -2.82
C PRO A 366 -18.41 4.73 -4.27
N TYR A 367 -17.36 4.99 -5.05
CA TYR A 367 -17.15 4.32 -6.33
C TYR A 367 -16.28 3.09 -6.12
N LEU A 368 -16.74 1.93 -6.61
CA LEU A 368 -16.01 0.67 -6.55
C LEU A 368 -15.98 0.02 -7.93
N TYR A 369 -14.78 -0.11 -8.49
CA TYR A 369 -14.54 -1.11 -9.52
C TYR A 369 -14.07 -2.38 -8.83
N ASP A 370 -14.74 -3.49 -9.04
CA ASP A 370 -14.33 -4.80 -8.55
C ASP A 370 -14.67 -5.82 -9.64
N THR A 371 -13.68 -6.54 -10.14
CA THR A 371 -13.89 -7.54 -11.20
C THR A 371 -14.77 -8.72 -10.78
N ALA A 372 -14.97 -8.93 -9.49
CA ALA A 372 -15.87 -9.97 -9.03
C ALA A 372 -17.31 -9.50 -8.83
N MET A 373 -17.55 -8.20 -8.68
CA MET A 373 -18.89 -7.67 -8.83
C MET A 373 -19.13 -7.52 -10.32
N THR A 374 -20.19 -8.12 -10.90
CA THR A 374 -20.50 -8.11 -12.35
C THR A 374 -19.98 -6.85 -13.05
N PRO A 375 -18.75 -6.87 -13.59
CA PRO A 375 -18.13 -5.64 -14.03
C PRO A 375 -18.75 -5.32 -15.38
N SER A 376 -19.31 -4.12 -15.49
CA SER A 376 -19.96 -3.66 -16.72
C SER A 376 -18.97 -3.47 -17.87
N SER A 377 -17.66 -3.42 -17.58
CA SER A 377 -16.59 -3.30 -18.57
C SER A 377 -15.26 -3.84 -18.06
N GLY A 378 -14.48 -4.46 -18.95
CA GLY A 378 -13.09 -4.81 -18.71
C GLY A 378 -12.23 -3.55 -18.59
N LEU A 379 -11.01 -3.66 -18.08
CA LEU A 379 -10.06 -2.54 -18.04
C LEU A 379 -9.02 -2.71 -19.13
N LYS A 380 -8.78 -1.63 -19.87
CA LYS A 380 -7.64 -1.51 -20.78
C LYS A 380 -6.36 -1.12 -20.05
N GLY A 381 -6.45 -0.42 -18.92
CA GLY A 381 -5.26 -0.04 -18.18
C GLY A 381 -5.55 0.69 -16.89
N ILE A 382 -4.50 0.92 -16.11
CA ILE A 382 -4.53 1.66 -14.86
C ILE A 382 -3.45 2.74 -14.88
N ARG A 383 -3.79 3.89 -14.28
CA ARG A 383 -2.86 4.97 -13.99
C ARG A 383 -2.86 5.22 -12.48
N VAL A 384 -1.69 5.13 -11.89
CA VAL A 384 -1.46 5.48 -10.48
C VAL A 384 -0.58 6.72 -10.45
N THR A 385 -1.07 7.80 -9.85
CA THR A 385 -0.31 9.04 -9.66
C THR A 385 0.01 9.23 -8.19
N LEU A 386 1.30 9.38 -7.89
CA LEU A 386 1.85 9.62 -6.57
C LEU A 386 2.37 11.05 -6.49
N ARG A 387 2.05 11.77 -5.42
CA ARG A 387 2.65 13.06 -5.09
C ARG A 387 3.28 13.03 -3.72
N VAL A 388 4.52 13.48 -3.61
CA VAL A 388 5.29 13.48 -2.35
C VAL A 388 5.71 14.90 -2.02
N TRP A 389 5.65 15.24 -0.74
CA TRP A 389 6.13 16.49 -0.18
C TRP A 389 7.49 16.32 0.47
N ASP A 390 8.40 17.24 0.18
CA ASP A 390 9.63 17.40 0.96
C ASP A 390 9.49 18.54 1.97
N ASN A 391 9.52 18.18 3.24
CA ASN A 391 9.44 19.17 4.31
C ASN A 391 10.66 20.12 4.35
N LYS A 392 11.83 19.70 3.84
CA LYS A 392 13.05 20.52 3.88
C LYS A 392 13.07 21.55 2.75
N THR A 393 12.77 21.12 1.53
CA THR A 393 12.79 22.01 0.35
C THR A 393 11.46 22.72 0.12
N ARG A 394 10.38 22.30 0.81
CA ARG A 394 9.02 22.79 0.62
C ARG A 394 8.56 22.63 -0.84
N GLN A 395 8.95 21.52 -1.47
CA GLN A 395 8.62 21.19 -2.85
C GLN A 395 7.82 19.89 -2.94
N THR A 396 6.90 19.85 -3.90
CA THR A 396 6.17 18.64 -4.26
C THR A 396 6.80 17.98 -5.49
N ARG A 397 6.85 16.65 -5.51
CA ARG A 397 7.21 15.87 -6.69
C ARG A 397 6.10 14.91 -7.05
N GLN A 398 5.93 14.66 -8.35
CA GLN A 398 4.94 13.75 -8.87
C GLN A 398 5.59 12.63 -9.67
N ALA A 399 5.06 11.43 -9.52
CA ALA A 399 5.33 10.26 -10.34
C ALA A 399 4.02 9.67 -10.84
N SER A 400 4.00 9.15 -12.07
CA SER A 400 2.83 8.48 -12.63
C SER A 400 3.25 7.14 -13.22
N VAL A 401 2.63 6.06 -12.72
CA VAL A 401 2.76 4.70 -13.25
C VAL A 401 1.55 4.45 -14.14
N VAL A 402 1.80 4.15 -15.41
CA VAL A 402 0.79 3.66 -16.34
C VAL A 402 1.12 2.22 -16.66
N GLN A 403 0.13 1.34 -16.52
CA GLN A 403 0.23 -0.07 -16.80
C GLN A 403 -0.94 -0.51 -17.69
N ASP A 404 -0.59 -1.22 -18.77
CA ASP A 404 -1.53 -1.97 -19.61
C ASP A 404 -1.81 -3.32 -18.93
N LEU A 405 -3.08 -3.70 -18.83
CA LEU A 405 -3.58 -4.72 -17.90
C LEU A 405 -4.30 -5.93 -18.56
#